data_AF-N9LA05-F1
#
_entry.id   AF-N9LA05-F1
#
_cell.length_a   1.000
_cell.length_b   1.000
_cell.length_c   1.000
_cell.angle_alpha   90.00
_cell.angle_beta   90.00
_cell.angle_gamma   90.00
#
_symmetry.space_group_name_H-M   'P 1'
#
loop_
_entity.id
_entity.type
_entity.pdbx_description
1 polymer ?
#
loop_
_entity_poly.entity_id
_entity_poly.type
_entity_poly.pdbx_seq_one_letter_code
_entity_poly.pdbx_strand_id
1 'polypeptide(L)'
;MVIERQPHTVNGKRIGTFYSVDGKYVMYLLLARGEKTKLLDIKNSSWRMPSMALMEAKRRGCKYIGVTHRMGKKFLYYIARSADWYGEHSAPSSFRGEFQRTLRTEAFLFNSTHTTKYIAKSIKIR
;
A
#
# COMPACT_ATOMS: atom_id res chain seq x y z
N MET A 1 -7.66 4.48 22.22
CA MET A 1 -6.74 4.18 21.09
C MET A 1 -6.54 5.45 20.30
N VAL A 2 -5.37 6.09 20.42
CA VAL A 2 -5.05 7.28 19.62
C VAL A 2 -4.40 6.82 18.33
N ILE A 3 -4.96 7.23 17.19
CA ILE A 3 -4.37 6.98 15.87
C ILE A 3 -3.79 8.29 15.39
N GLU A 4 -2.48 8.37 15.30
CA GLU A 4 -1.80 9.54 14.74
C GLU A 4 -1.51 9.30 13.25
N ARG A 5 -1.50 10.38 12.48
CA ARG A 5 -1.27 10.34 11.04
C ARG A 5 -0.18 11.33 10.68
N GLN A 6 0.94 10.83 10.19
CA GLN A 6 2.03 11.67 9.73
C GLN A 6 2.14 11.59 8.20
N PRO A 7 1.86 12.67 7.46
CA PRO A 7 2.10 12.72 6.02
C PRO A 7 3.56 12.45 5.70
N HIS A 8 3.81 11.56 4.73
CA HIS A 8 5.14 11.39 4.14
C HIS A 8 5.20 12.25 2.88
N THR A 9 6.08 13.23 2.88
CA THR A 9 6.23 14.24 1.83
C THR A 9 7.64 14.17 1.27
N VAL A 10 7.76 14.21 -0.06
CA VAL A 10 9.04 14.32 -0.77
C VAL A 10 8.92 15.52 -1.70
N ASN A 11 9.89 16.45 -1.64
CA ASN A 11 9.89 17.70 -2.42
C ASN A 11 8.55 18.48 -2.31
N GLY A 12 8.02 18.61 -1.10
CA GLY A 12 6.74 19.30 -0.84
C GLY A 12 5.49 18.54 -1.28
N LYS A 13 5.60 17.38 -1.94
CA LYS A 13 4.46 16.57 -2.39
C LYS A 13 4.23 15.39 -1.45
N ARG A 14 3.00 15.25 -0.94
CA ARG A 14 2.59 14.08 -0.14
C ARG A 14 2.59 12.83 -1.02
N ILE A 15 3.49 11.90 -0.72
CA ILE A 15 3.63 10.61 -1.39
C ILE A 15 3.03 9.46 -0.60
N GLY A 16 2.77 9.63 0.71
CA GLY A 16 2.19 8.59 1.54
C GLY A 16 1.82 9.07 2.94
N THR A 17 1.55 8.16 3.86
CA THR A 17 1.20 8.47 5.25
C THR A 17 1.60 7.34 6.17
N PHE A 18 2.26 7.70 7.27
CA PHE A 18 2.52 6.82 8.39
C PHE A 18 1.38 6.91 9.40
N TYR A 19 0.99 5.76 9.93
CA TYR A 19 -0.02 5.62 10.97
C TYR A 19 0.63 4.99 12.20
N SER A 20 0.51 5.65 13.34
CA SER A 20 0.93 5.13 14.63
C SER A 20 -0.26 4.88 15.54
N VAL A 21 -0.13 3.86 16.38
CA VAL A 21 -1.05 3.55 17.48
C VAL A 21 -0.21 3.58 18.75
N ASP A 22 -0.62 4.39 19.72
CA ASP A 22 0.06 4.56 21.00
C ASP A 22 1.57 4.84 20.82
N GLY A 23 1.90 5.75 19.91
CA GLY A 23 3.27 6.19 19.59
C GLY A 23 4.11 5.21 18.75
N LYS A 24 3.60 4.02 18.42
CA LYS A 24 4.33 3.03 17.61
C LYS A 24 3.80 3.02 16.19
N TYR A 25 4.68 3.17 15.19
CA TYR A 25 4.26 3.06 13.79
C TYR A 25 3.78 1.65 13.46
N VAL A 26 2.52 1.54 13.07
CA VAL A 26 1.89 0.26 12.73
C VAL A 26 1.83 0.08 11.22
N MET A 27 1.62 1.17 10.47
CA MET A 27 1.31 1.08 9.04
C MET A 27 1.86 2.25 8.24
N TYR A 28 2.34 1.96 7.02
CA TYR A 28 2.61 2.95 5.99
C TYR A 28 1.72 2.71 4.77
N LEU A 29 1.06 3.77 4.26
CA LEU A 29 0.31 3.72 3.02
C LEU A 29 0.89 4.71 2.01
N LEU A 30 1.38 4.19 0.89
CA LEU A 30 1.76 4.98 -0.28
C LEU A 30 0.50 5.53 -0.96
N LEU A 31 0.51 6.79 -1.38
CA LEU A 31 -0.60 7.43 -2.06
C LEU A 31 -0.47 7.27 -3.58
N ALA A 32 -1.30 6.42 -4.17
CA ALA A 32 -1.53 6.36 -5.60
C ALA A 32 -2.71 7.26 -6.01
N ARG A 33 -2.55 8.04 -7.07
CA ARG A 33 -3.60 8.93 -7.60
C ARG A 33 -3.93 8.59 -9.05
N GLY A 34 -5.22 8.69 -9.38
CA GLY A 34 -5.74 8.53 -10.75
C GLY A 34 -6.00 7.08 -11.14
N GLU A 35 -6.85 6.88 -12.15
CA GLU A 35 -7.25 5.54 -12.60
C GLU A 35 -6.10 4.77 -13.27
N LYS A 36 -5.24 5.48 -14.01
CA LYS A 36 -4.03 4.93 -14.66
C LYS A 36 -2.77 5.31 -13.88
N THR A 37 -2.71 4.90 -12.61
CA THR A 37 -1.53 5.16 -11.78
C THR A 37 -0.34 4.31 -12.22
N LYS A 38 0.85 4.91 -12.28
CA LYS A 38 2.10 4.21 -12.64
C LYS A 38 2.54 3.18 -11.61
N LEU A 39 1.99 3.30 -10.39
CA LEU A 39 2.22 2.39 -9.28
C LEU A 39 1.45 1.07 -9.47
N LEU A 40 0.47 1.00 -10.36
CA LEU A 40 -0.25 -0.23 -10.64
C LEU A 40 0.26 -0.82 -11.95
N ASP A 41 0.84 -2.02 -11.87
CA ASP A 41 1.12 -2.85 -13.03
C ASP A 41 -0.12 -3.67 -13.35
N ILE A 42 -0.90 -3.18 -14.31
CA ILE A 42 -2.17 -3.81 -14.73
C ILE A 42 -1.93 -5.22 -15.29
N LYS A 43 -0.87 -5.40 -16.09
CA LYS A 43 -0.59 -6.69 -16.76
C LYS A 43 -0.33 -7.79 -15.74
N ASN A 44 0.43 -7.48 -14.70
CA ASN A 44 0.81 -8.45 -13.67
C ASN A 44 -0.09 -8.40 -12.44
N SER A 45 -1.13 -7.55 -12.44
CA SER A 45 -1.98 -7.27 -11.28
C SER A 45 -1.15 -7.10 -10.01
N SER A 46 -0.19 -6.18 -10.07
CA SER A 46 0.74 -5.94 -8.95
C SER A 46 0.92 -4.47 -8.66
N TRP A 47 1.13 -4.16 -7.39
CA TRP A 47 1.48 -2.81 -6.95
C TRP A 47 2.99 -2.67 -6.90
N ARG A 48 3.48 -1.60 -7.52
CA ARG A 48 4.85 -1.13 -7.43
C ARG A 48 4.99 -0.18 -6.27
N MET A 49 6.06 -0.33 -5.50
CA MET A 49 6.42 0.57 -4.43
C MET A 49 7.87 1.01 -4.55
N PRO A 50 8.16 2.32 -4.46
CA PRO A 50 9.53 2.82 -4.41
C PRO A 50 10.32 2.18 -3.26
N SER A 51 11.53 1.70 -3.55
CA SER A 51 12.35 1.01 -2.54
C SER A 51 12.67 1.93 -1.36
N MET A 52 12.87 3.23 -1.59
CA MET A 52 13.06 4.21 -0.53
C MET A 52 11.88 4.28 0.45
N ALA A 53 10.64 4.20 -0.06
CA ALA A 53 9.45 4.21 0.79
C ALA A 53 9.35 2.91 1.61
N LEU A 54 9.67 1.77 1.01
CA LEU A 54 9.72 0.46 1.69
C LEU A 54 10.81 0.42 2.77
N MET A 55 12.01 0.93 2.48
CA MET A 55 13.12 1.00 3.43
C MET A 55 12.78 1.92 4.59
N GLU A 56 12.21 3.09 4.32
CA GLU A 56 11.82 4.03 5.37
C GLU A 56 10.71 3.46 6.27
N ALA A 57 9.69 2.82 5.69
CA ALA A 57 8.65 2.15 6.45
C ALA A 57 9.20 1.00 7.32
N LYS A 58 10.12 0.20 6.79
CA LYS A 58 10.82 -0.85 7.54
C LYS A 58 11.66 -0.26 8.68
N ARG A 59 12.44 0.80 8.42
CA ARG A 59 13.26 1.50 9.41
C ARG A 59 12.44 2.05 10.56
N ARG A 60 11.23 2.54 10.28
CA ARG A 60 10.27 3.02 11.30
C ARG A 60 9.51 1.90 12.03
N GLY A 61 9.74 0.64 11.67
CA GLY A 61 9.09 -0.50 12.31
C GLY A 61 7.63 -0.72 11.90
N CYS A 62 7.21 -0.22 10.73
CA CYS A 62 5.84 -0.45 10.25
C CYS A 62 5.59 -1.95 10.06
N LYS A 63 4.59 -2.49 10.78
CA LYS A 63 4.16 -3.89 10.64
C LYS A 63 3.44 -4.13 9.31
N TYR A 64 2.72 -3.14 8.82
CA TYR A 64 1.97 -3.20 7.58
C TYR A 64 2.41 -2.13 6.59
N ILE A 65 2.47 -2.49 5.32
CA ILE A 65 2.82 -1.58 4.24
C ILE A 65 1.85 -1.80 3.08
N GLY A 66 1.35 -0.71 2.53
CA GLY A 66 0.30 -0.77 1.53
C GLY A 66 0.20 0.46 0.65
N VAL A 67 -0.89 0.49 -0.12
CA VAL A 67 -1.23 1.57 -1.04
C VAL A 67 -2.64 2.06 -0.74
N THR A 68 -2.79 3.38 -0.63
CA THR A 68 -4.07 4.09 -0.77
C THR A 68 -4.20 4.57 -2.21
N HIS A 69 -5.16 4.03 -2.95
CA HIS A 69 -5.43 4.40 -4.34
C HIS A 69 -6.66 5.29 -4.42
N ARG A 70 -6.43 6.57 -4.72
CA ARG A 70 -7.48 7.55 -4.92
C ARG A 70 -7.93 7.58 -6.38
N MET A 71 -9.16 7.13 -6.62
CA MET A 71 -9.85 7.14 -7.90
C MET A 71 -11.01 8.14 -7.86
N GLY A 72 -10.73 9.39 -8.22
CA GLY A 72 -11.70 10.49 -8.08
C GLY A 72 -12.10 10.72 -6.61
N LYS A 73 -13.37 10.45 -6.30
CA LYS A 73 -13.93 10.51 -4.93
C LYS A 73 -13.76 9.21 -4.14
N LYS A 74 -13.42 8.09 -4.80
CA LYS A 74 -13.27 6.78 -4.16
C LYS A 74 -11.85 6.57 -3.66
N PHE A 75 -11.73 5.92 -2.52
CA PHE A 75 -10.46 5.47 -1.95
C PHE A 75 -10.47 3.95 -1.85
N LEU A 76 -9.47 3.34 -2.46
CA LEU A 76 -9.21 1.91 -2.34
C LEU A 76 -7.95 1.71 -1.51
N TYR A 77 -7.92 0.62 -0.74
CA TYR A 77 -6.82 0.30 0.16
C TYR A 77 -6.34 -1.11 -0.10
N TYR A 78 -5.02 -1.24 -0.20
CA TYR A 78 -4.31 -2.49 -0.41
C TYR A 78 -3.27 -2.59 0.69
N ILE A 79 -3.42 -3.50 1.65
CA ILE A 79 -2.55 -3.62 2.83
C ILE A 79 -1.96 -5.02 2.89
N ALA A 80 -0.63 -5.10 3.01
CA ALA A 80 0.11 -6.35 3.21
C ALA A 80 1.02 -6.24 4.45
N ARG A 81 1.59 -7.35 4.92
CA ARG A 81 2.61 -7.30 5.96
C ARG A 81 3.87 -6.69 5.37
N SER A 82 4.67 -6.02 6.19
CA SER A 82 5.96 -5.50 5.74
C SER A 82 6.87 -6.61 5.20
N ALA A 83 6.77 -7.84 5.71
CA ALA A 83 7.57 -8.97 5.26
C ALA A 83 7.22 -9.43 3.83
N ASP A 84 5.95 -9.32 3.43
CA ASP A 84 5.47 -9.80 2.12
C ASP A 84 6.15 -9.03 0.97
N TRP A 85 6.46 -7.75 1.19
CA TRP A 85 7.23 -6.91 0.26
C TRP A 85 8.66 -7.37 0.05
N TYR A 86 9.16 -8.34 0.81
CA TYR A 86 10.50 -8.92 0.67
C TYR A 86 10.46 -10.46 0.55
N GLY A 87 9.26 -11.03 0.45
CA GLY A 87 9.04 -12.47 0.32
C GLY A 87 8.88 -12.92 -1.14
N GLU A 88 8.44 -14.17 -1.30
CA GLU A 88 8.34 -14.89 -2.57
C GLU A 88 7.43 -14.20 -3.60
N HIS A 89 6.36 -13.54 -3.15
CA HIS A 89 5.41 -12.84 -4.03
C HIS A 89 5.85 -11.42 -4.41
N SER A 90 7.04 -11.00 -3.96
CA SER A 90 7.61 -9.70 -4.28
C SER A 90 8.84 -9.82 -5.17
N ALA A 91 8.84 -9.07 -6.27
CA ALA A 91 9.97 -9.03 -7.19
C ALA A 91 10.61 -7.63 -7.22
N PRO A 92 11.94 -7.52 -7.36
CA PRO A 92 12.56 -6.25 -7.72
C PRO A 92 12.04 -5.81 -9.10
N SER A 93 11.84 -4.51 -9.26
CA SER A 93 11.43 -3.89 -10.51
C SER A 93 12.17 -2.57 -10.67
N SER A 94 12.44 -2.17 -11.90
CA SER A 94 12.84 -0.80 -12.21
C SER A 94 11.76 -0.15 -13.05
N PHE A 95 11.47 1.12 -12.77
CA PHE A 95 10.58 1.90 -13.62
C PHE A 95 11.15 3.31 -13.74
N ARG A 96 11.53 3.69 -14.96
CA ARG A 96 12.16 4.99 -15.26
C ARG A 96 13.39 5.30 -14.39
N GLY A 97 14.23 4.30 -14.16
CA GLY A 97 15.47 4.44 -13.38
C GLY A 97 15.30 4.42 -11.86
N GLU A 98 14.06 4.38 -11.34
CA GLU A 98 13.83 4.20 -9.91
C GLU A 98 13.78 2.71 -9.55
N PHE A 99 14.53 2.32 -8.52
CA PHE A 99 14.44 0.99 -7.92
C PHE A 99 13.15 0.84 -7.13
N GLN A 100 12.37 -0.16 -7.48
CA GLN A 100 11.07 -0.45 -6.90
C GLN A 100 10.98 -1.93 -6.55
N ARG A 101 9.96 -2.29 -5.77
CA ARG A 101 9.51 -3.67 -5.64
C ARG A 101 8.05 -3.77 -6.04
N THR A 102 7.71 -4.85 -6.72
CA THR A 102 6.33 -5.21 -7.02
C THR A 102 5.83 -6.17 -5.95
N LEU A 103 4.53 -6.14 -5.70
CA LEU A 103 3.82 -7.15 -4.92
C LEU A 103 2.49 -7.46 -5.62
N ARG A 104 2.23 -8.73 -5.89
CA ARG A 104 0.99 -9.17 -6.54
C ARG A 104 -0.21 -8.92 -5.64
N THR A 105 -1.37 -8.61 -6.23
CA THR A 105 -2.61 -8.30 -5.49
C THR A 105 -3.07 -9.42 -4.56
N GLU A 106 -2.72 -10.67 -4.87
CA GLU A 106 -3.04 -11.87 -4.07
C GLU A 106 -2.31 -11.92 -2.72
N ALA A 107 -1.14 -11.29 -2.61
CA ALA A 107 -0.36 -11.26 -1.37
C ALA A 107 -0.85 -10.18 -0.38
N PHE A 108 -1.85 -9.38 -0.76
CA PHE A 108 -2.42 -8.38 0.13
C PHE A 108 -3.43 -9.01 1.10
N LEU A 109 -3.19 -8.83 2.40
CA LEU A 109 -4.11 -9.23 3.46
C LEU A 109 -5.47 -8.54 3.36
N PHE A 110 -5.46 -7.27 2.94
CA PHE A 110 -6.67 -6.49 2.73
C PHE A 110 -6.61 -5.83 1.36
N ASN A 111 -7.68 -5.99 0.59
CA ASN A 111 -7.82 -5.36 -0.69
C ASN A 111 -9.28 -4.93 -0.86
N SER A 112 -9.55 -3.62 -0.79
CA SER A 112 -10.92 -3.12 -0.80
C SER A 112 -11.73 -3.49 -2.06
N THR A 113 -11.12 -3.80 -3.21
CA THR A 113 -11.89 -4.24 -4.39
C THR A 113 -12.40 -5.66 -4.26
N HIS A 114 -11.66 -6.53 -3.57
CA HIS A 114 -12.05 -7.91 -3.30
C HIS A 114 -12.78 -7.99 -1.97
N THR A 115 -12.18 -7.56 -0.87
CA THR A 115 -12.68 -7.68 0.48
C THR A 115 -14.03 -7.00 0.66
N THR A 116 -14.27 -5.78 0.12
CA THR A 116 -15.60 -5.16 0.24
C THR A 116 -16.66 -5.91 -0.56
N LYS A 117 -16.28 -6.49 -1.71
CA LYS A 117 -17.17 -7.33 -2.53
C LYS A 117 -17.48 -8.65 -1.83
N TYR A 118 -16.49 -9.25 -1.16
CA TYR A 118 -16.65 -10.47 -0.36
C TYR A 118 -17.42 -10.20 0.93
N ILE A 119 -17.13 -9.15 1.69
CA ILE A 119 -17.90 -8.72 2.88
C ILE A 119 -19.35 -8.41 2.49
N ALA A 120 -19.58 -7.66 1.41
CA ALA A 120 -20.94 -7.41 0.92
C ALA A 120 -21.65 -8.70 0.45
N LYS A 121 -20.89 -9.70 -0.04
CA LYS A 121 -21.42 -11.01 -0.45
C LYS A 121 -21.66 -11.94 0.74
N SER A 122 -20.83 -11.91 1.78
CA SER A 122 -20.98 -12.70 3.01
C SER A 122 -22.00 -12.11 3.97
N ILE A 123 -22.28 -10.80 3.90
CA ILE A 123 -23.43 -10.16 4.58
C ILE A 123 -24.77 -10.50 3.89
N LYS A 124 -24.75 -11.03 2.65
CA LYS A 124 -25.95 -11.53 1.95
C LYS A 124 -26.17 -13.04 2.12
N ILE A 125 -25.66 -13.66 3.19
CA ILE A 125 -26.06 -15.00 3.60
C ILE A 125 -26.55 -14.93 5.04
N ARG A 126 -27.90 -14.95 5.15
CA ARG A 126 -28.78 -15.03 6.33
C ARG A 126 -28.91 -13.76 7.17
#